data_AF-A0A1Q9A354-F1
#
_entry.id   AF-A0A1Q9A354-F1
#
_cell.length_a   1.000
_cell.length_b   1.000
_cell.length_c   1.000
_cell.angle_alpha   90.00
_cell.angle_beta   90.00
_cell.angle_gamma   90.00
#
_symmetry.space_group_name_H-M   'P 1'
#
loop_
_entity.id
_entity.type
_entity.pdbx_description
1 polymer ?
#
loop_
_entity_poly.entity_id
_entity_poly.type
_entity_poly.pdbx_seq_one_letter_code
_entity_poly.pdbx_strand_id
1 'polypeptide(L)'
;MKKITIEAFLNWAFTKELCKVGSGSDGSLASIASAWGMVGSFAELGTMIDRSPNGYGVIPDFIEDGLPHSDAVRAGDAVRQLSFVALDIPEGWNPFPEWADDHGLIAAEVERVRAEVMIKGDRLAGRHVAALVTTCALLNRGPDWRATRPREAMVADKDNNPRWFCQKTSKDAFGRSYTIETDGFDRRTRKPRRGAYRKYQLASSIRGAILDRMEWQQWQSALMILAADLTDLLGHEIMPFEPDLEPWAHEEKSIEIA
;
A
#
# COMPACT_ATOMS: atom_id res chain seq x y z
N MET A 1 -1.75 -0.16 -34.67
CA MET A 1 -1.68 0.09 -33.21
C MET A 1 -2.24 -1.13 -32.49
N LYS A 2 -1.56 -1.58 -31.44
CA LYS A 2 -2.00 -2.73 -30.63
C LYS A 2 -2.75 -2.22 -29.40
N LYS A 3 -4.00 -2.64 -29.22
CA LYS A 3 -4.78 -2.35 -28.02
C LYS A 3 -4.26 -3.16 -26.84
N ILE A 4 -4.09 -2.52 -25.69
CA ILE A 4 -3.51 -3.13 -24.49
C ILE A 4 -4.08 -2.45 -23.24
N THR A 5 -4.25 -3.19 -22.15
CA THR A 5 -4.63 -2.59 -20.85
C THR A 5 -3.44 -1.83 -20.26
N ILE A 6 -3.70 -0.88 -19.37
CA ILE A 6 -2.65 -0.08 -18.73
C ILE A 6 -1.68 -0.98 -17.95
N GLU A 7 -2.16 -2.00 -17.26
CA GLU A 7 -1.34 -2.92 -16.47
C GLU A 7 -0.43 -3.75 -17.36
N ALA A 8 -0.97 -4.33 -18.45
CA ALA A 8 -0.19 -5.12 -19.40
C ALA A 8 0.85 -4.25 -20.12
N PHE A 9 0.52 -2.99 -20.41
CA PHE A 9 1.43 -2.03 -21.01
C PHE A 9 2.58 -1.67 -20.07
N LEU A 10 2.28 -1.35 -18.81
CA LEU A 10 3.29 -1.04 -17.80
C LEU A 10 4.16 -2.27 -17.51
N ASN A 11 3.57 -3.47 -17.40
CA ASN A 11 4.35 -4.70 -17.22
C ASN A 11 5.34 -4.91 -18.38
N TRP A 12 4.88 -4.80 -19.62
CA TRP A 12 5.76 -4.90 -20.79
C TRP A 12 6.86 -3.84 -20.75
N ALA A 13 6.51 -2.57 -20.51
CA ALA A 13 7.48 -1.48 -20.45
C ALA A 13 8.56 -1.72 -19.39
N PHE A 14 8.18 -2.08 -18.16
CA PHE A 14 9.12 -2.23 -17.05
C PHE A 14 9.92 -3.54 -17.07
N THR A 15 9.38 -4.61 -17.65
CA THR A 15 10.06 -5.93 -17.65
C THR A 15 10.82 -6.24 -18.94
N LYS A 16 10.48 -5.59 -20.07
CA LYS A 16 11.06 -5.90 -21.38
C LYS A 16 11.77 -4.74 -22.06
N GLU A 17 11.41 -3.50 -21.78
CA GLU A 17 11.95 -2.35 -22.51
C GLU A 17 12.84 -1.46 -21.65
N LEU A 18 12.38 -1.06 -20.47
CA LEU A 18 13.11 -0.11 -19.62
C LEU A 18 14.39 -0.70 -19.02
N CYS A 19 14.53 -2.03 -18.98
CA CYS A 19 15.79 -2.69 -18.64
C CYS A 19 16.88 -2.48 -19.70
N LYS A 20 16.53 -2.08 -20.94
CA LYS A 20 17.52 -1.75 -21.99
C LYS A 20 18.16 -0.38 -21.77
N VAL A 21 17.56 0.49 -20.96
CA VAL A 21 18.17 1.77 -20.60
C VAL A 21 19.41 1.52 -19.74
N GLY A 22 20.58 1.89 -20.29
CA GLY A 22 21.87 1.68 -19.63
C GLY A 22 22.47 0.28 -19.80
N SER A 23 21.91 -0.58 -20.68
CA SER A 23 22.50 -1.90 -21.00
C SER A 23 23.79 -1.79 -21.82
N GLY A 24 24.04 -0.64 -22.47
CA GLY A 24 25.29 -0.31 -23.16
C GLY A 24 25.19 0.10 -24.61
N SER A 25 23.96 0.23 -25.13
CA SER A 25 23.71 0.64 -26.52
C SER A 25 23.66 2.16 -26.73
N ASP A 26 23.73 2.97 -25.67
CA ASP A 26 23.81 4.43 -25.81
C ASP A 26 25.19 4.80 -26.35
N GLY A 27 25.22 5.17 -27.64
CA GLY A 27 26.39 5.57 -28.42
C GLY A 27 27.09 6.85 -27.95
N SER A 28 27.13 7.11 -26.64
CA SER A 28 28.03 8.08 -26.04
C SER A 28 29.40 7.44 -25.82
N LEU A 29 30.42 7.99 -26.49
CA LEU A 29 31.83 7.55 -26.45
C LEU A 29 32.45 7.51 -25.03
N ALA A 30 31.73 7.96 -23.99
CA ALA A 30 32.14 7.88 -22.59
C ALA A 30 31.61 6.62 -21.83
N SER A 31 30.80 5.76 -22.48
CA SER A 31 30.15 4.60 -21.84
C SER A 31 30.54 3.23 -22.44
N ILE A 32 31.68 3.13 -23.14
CA ILE A 32 32.18 1.88 -23.77
C ILE A 32 32.72 0.88 -22.71
N ALA A 33 31.97 0.64 -21.63
CA ALA A 33 32.37 -0.28 -20.57
C ALA A 33 31.28 -1.31 -20.19
N SER A 34 30.06 -1.30 -20.75
CA SER A 34 28.92 -1.88 -20.02
C SER A 34 28.37 -3.24 -20.46
N ALA A 35 28.76 -3.81 -21.60
CA ALA A 35 28.35 -5.17 -21.99
C ALA A 35 29.52 -6.19 -21.97
N TRP A 36 30.63 -5.90 -22.66
CA TRP A 36 31.80 -6.78 -22.68
C TRP A 36 32.60 -6.82 -21.37
N GLY A 37 32.63 -5.70 -20.63
CA GLY A 37 33.25 -5.66 -19.31
C GLY A 37 32.58 -6.62 -18.32
N MET A 38 31.29 -6.87 -18.49
CA MET A 38 30.49 -7.76 -17.63
C MET A 38 30.62 -9.24 -18.01
N VAL A 39 30.70 -9.57 -19.31
CA VAL A 39 31.16 -10.91 -19.74
C VAL A 39 32.56 -11.17 -19.19
N GLY A 40 33.43 -10.16 -19.20
CA GLY A 40 34.76 -10.20 -18.58
C GLY A 40 34.71 -10.45 -17.07
N SER A 41 33.97 -9.64 -16.30
CA SER A 41 33.84 -9.81 -14.85
C SER A 41 33.14 -11.10 -14.46
N PHE A 42 32.15 -11.58 -15.21
CA PHE A 42 31.53 -12.87 -14.97
C PHE A 42 32.50 -14.03 -15.27
N ALA A 43 33.26 -13.94 -16.36
CA ALA A 43 34.31 -14.92 -16.68
C ALA A 43 35.43 -14.92 -15.63
N GLU A 44 35.74 -13.77 -15.02
CA GLU A 44 36.79 -13.62 -14.01
C GLU A 44 36.33 -14.03 -12.60
N LEU A 45 35.13 -13.64 -12.19
CA LEU A 45 34.63 -13.82 -10.82
C LEU A 45 33.70 -15.03 -10.67
N GLY A 46 33.21 -15.61 -11.76
CA GLY A 46 32.24 -16.70 -11.77
C GLY A 46 30.86 -16.32 -11.20
N THR A 47 30.60 -15.02 -10.96
CA THR A 47 29.36 -14.50 -10.39
C THR A 47 29.00 -13.16 -11.01
N MET A 48 27.71 -12.85 -11.04
CA MET A 48 27.22 -11.53 -11.45
C MET A 48 27.41 -10.54 -10.29
N ILE A 49 27.98 -9.37 -10.59
CA ILE A 49 28.06 -8.26 -9.64
C ILE A 49 26.68 -7.60 -9.59
N ASP A 50 26.18 -7.36 -8.38
CA ASP A 50 24.89 -6.69 -8.15
C ASP A 50 24.90 -5.30 -8.82
N ARG A 51 23.83 -4.99 -9.55
CA ARG A 51 23.70 -3.74 -10.33
C ARG A 51 22.77 -2.79 -9.59
N SER A 52 23.15 -1.52 -9.56
CA SER A 52 22.21 -0.48 -9.15
C SER A 52 21.09 -0.37 -10.20
N PRO A 53 19.82 -0.21 -9.77
CA PRO A 53 18.73 0.11 -10.68
C PRO A 53 19.03 1.36 -11.50
N ASN A 54 18.56 1.40 -12.76
CA ASN A 54 18.60 2.59 -13.58
C ASN A 54 17.63 3.67 -13.07
N GLY A 55 17.56 4.82 -13.73
CA GLY A 55 16.68 5.91 -13.29
C GLY A 55 15.19 5.54 -13.24
N TYR A 56 14.76 4.44 -13.88
CA TYR A 56 13.37 3.95 -13.84
C TYR A 56 13.14 2.92 -12.72
N GLY A 57 14.17 2.61 -11.91
CA GLY A 57 14.09 1.61 -10.85
C GLY A 57 14.20 0.16 -11.34
N VAL A 58 14.65 -0.04 -12.58
CA VAL A 58 14.81 -1.37 -13.20
C VAL A 58 16.29 -1.72 -13.31
N ILE A 59 16.65 -2.99 -13.08
CA ILE A 59 18.02 -3.47 -13.28
C ILE A 59 18.31 -3.52 -14.79
N PRO A 60 19.37 -2.84 -15.28
CA PRO A 60 19.73 -2.92 -16.69
C PRO A 60 20.03 -4.35 -17.11
N ASP A 61 19.35 -4.81 -18.16
CA ASP A 61 19.60 -6.12 -18.73
C ASP A 61 20.99 -6.16 -19.38
N PHE A 62 21.49 -7.37 -19.53
CA PHE A 62 22.74 -7.69 -20.18
C PHE A 62 22.60 -8.63 -21.37
N ILE A 63 21.43 -9.25 -21.53
CA ILE A 63 21.15 -10.21 -22.58
C ILE A 63 20.45 -9.52 -23.76
N GLU A 64 19.39 -8.76 -23.51
CA GLU A 64 18.70 -8.02 -24.56
C GLU A 64 19.42 -6.69 -24.86
N ASP A 65 20.03 -6.62 -26.04
CA ASP A 65 20.69 -5.42 -26.57
C ASP A 65 19.72 -4.61 -27.46
N GLY A 66 19.88 -3.29 -27.45
CA GLY A 66 19.12 -2.36 -28.29
C GLY A 66 18.50 -1.18 -27.55
N LEU A 67 18.02 -0.19 -28.33
CA LEU A 67 17.35 0.98 -27.78
C LEU A 67 15.95 0.60 -27.25
N PRO A 68 15.54 1.13 -26.08
CA PRO A 68 14.19 0.92 -25.56
C PRO A 68 13.14 1.51 -26.51
N HIS A 69 11.99 0.86 -26.61
CA HIS A 69 10.87 1.41 -27.38
C HIS A 69 10.42 2.78 -26.82
N SER A 70 10.13 3.76 -27.69
CA SER A 70 9.75 5.13 -27.29
C SER A 70 8.53 5.17 -26.37
N ASP A 71 7.50 4.37 -26.66
CA ASP A 71 6.31 4.23 -25.81
C ASP A 71 6.67 3.78 -24.38
N ALA A 72 7.66 2.90 -24.22
CA ALA A 72 8.08 2.43 -22.90
C ALA A 72 8.83 3.51 -22.12
N VAL A 73 9.69 4.28 -22.80
CA VAL A 73 10.35 5.46 -22.20
C VAL A 73 9.30 6.46 -21.71
N ARG A 74 8.28 6.74 -22.53
CA ARG A 74 7.17 7.62 -22.16
C ARG A 74 6.38 7.08 -20.96
N ALA A 75 6.16 5.77 -20.89
CA ALA A 75 5.55 5.11 -19.73
C ALA A 75 6.38 5.33 -18.45
N GLY A 76 7.69 5.09 -18.53
CA GLY A 76 8.61 5.29 -17.40
C GLY A 76 8.65 6.74 -16.94
N ASP A 77 8.65 7.70 -17.86
CA ASP A 77 8.65 9.12 -17.53
C ASP A 77 7.31 9.55 -16.90
N ALA A 78 6.17 9.07 -17.42
CA ALA A 78 4.86 9.30 -16.82
C ALA A 78 4.78 8.75 -15.38
N VAL A 79 5.29 7.54 -15.14
CA VAL A 79 5.37 6.99 -13.77
C VAL A 79 6.26 7.84 -12.86
N ARG A 80 7.39 8.37 -13.35
CA ARG A 80 8.20 9.32 -12.57
C ARG A 80 7.45 10.61 -12.25
N GLN A 81 6.60 11.10 -13.14
CA GLN A 81 5.80 12.31 -12.88
C GLN A 81 4.79 12.12 -11.74
N LEU A 82 4.38 10.88 -11.42
CA LEU A 82 3.59 10.61 -10.22
C LEU A 82 4.30 11.03 -8.94
N SER A 83 5.63 11.18 -8.93
CA SER A 83 6.38 11.69 -7.78
C SER A 83 5.98 13.09 -7.33
N PHE A 84 5.38 13.88 -8.23
CA PHE A 84 4.89 15.22 -7.95
C PHE A 84 3.41 15.25 -7.55
N VAL A 85 2.72 14.11 -7.60
CA VAL A 85 1.33 13.99 -7.15
C VAL A 85 1.32 13.86 -5.63
N ALA A 86 0.39 14.57 -4.98
CA ALA A 86 0.09 14.40 -3.57
C ALA A 86 -1.27 13.70 -3.45
N LEU A 87 -1.32 12.64 -2.64
CA LEU A 87 -2.57 11.97 -2.29
C LEU A 87 -3.02 12.39 -0.89
N ASP A 88 -4.32 12.38 -0.66
CA ASP A 88 -4.93 12.71 0.62
C ASP A 88 -5.91 11.61 1.04
N ILE A 89 -6.10 11.45 2.36
CA ILE A 89 -7.07 10.53 2.94
C ILE A 89 -8.18 11.38 3.58
N PRO A 90 -9.40 11.39 2.99
CA PRO A 90 -10.48 12.23 3.48
C PRO A 90 -10.88 11.86 4.91
N GLU A 91 -11.45 12.83 5.63
CA GLU A 91 -12.09 12.56 6.91
C GLU A 91 -13.27 11.61 6.71
N GLY A 92 -13.46 10.66 7.63
CA GLY A 92 -14.51 9.64 7.51
C GLY A 92 -14.22 8.55 6.48
N TRP A 93 -13.00 8.47 5.95
CA TRP A 93 -12.56 7.35 5.11
C TRP A 93 -12.79 6.02 5.81
N ASN A 94 -13.54 5.12 5.18
CA ASN A 94 -13.86 3.80 5.70
C ASN A 94 -13.40 2.72 4.72
N PRO A 95 -12.22 2.11 4.94
CA PRO A 95 -11.74 1.03 4.08
C PRO A 95 -12.49 -0.28 4.27
N PHE A 96 -13.34 -0.46 5.30
CA PHE A 96 -14.08 -1.70 5.57
C PHE A 96 -15.59 -1.46 5.68
N PRO A 97 -16.26 -0.97 4.61
CA PRO A 97 -17.71 -0.73 4.65
C PRO A 97 -18.53 -2.01 4.90
N GLU A 98 -17.98 -3.18 4.56
CA GLU A 98 -18.62 -4.48 4.71
C GLU A 98 -18.50 -5.06 6.14
N TRP A 99 -17.60 -4.54 6.97
CA TRP A 99 -17.47 -5.01 8.35
C TRP A 99 -18.42 -4.28 9.28
N ALA A 100 -19.36 -5.02 9.88
CA ALA A 100 -20.12 -4.51 11.02
C ALA A 100 -19.18 -4.10 12.16
N ASP A 101 -19.42 -2.92 12.74
CA ASP A 101 -18.58 -2.32 13.79
C ASP A 101 -19.44 -1.87 14.97
N ASP A 102 -20.11 -2.81 15.62
CA ASP A 102 -21.10 -2.56 16.68
C ASP A 102 -20.52 -1.77 17.87
N HIS A 103 -19.22 -1.95 18.14
CA HIS A 103 -18.51 -1.29 19.23
C HIS A 103 -17.62 -0.11 18.78
N GLY A 104 -17.62 0.25 17.49
CA GLY A 104 -16.81 1.35 16.94
C GLY A 104 -15.29 1.10 16.97
N LEU A 105 -14.87 -0.16 17.09
CA LEU A 105 -13.46 -0.54 17.24
C LEU A 105 -12.71 -0.49 15.92
N ILE A 106 -13.36 -0.87 14.82
CA ILE A 106 -12.77 -0.84 13.48
C ILE A 106 -12.58 0.62 13.07
N ALA A 107 -13.63 1.44 13.20
CA ALA A 107 -13.57 2.87 12.90
C ALA A 107 -12.51 3.60 13.74
N ALA A 108 -12.40 3.27 15.03
CA ALA A 108 -11.38 3.85 15.90
C ALA A 108 -9.94 3.47 15.48
N GLU A 109 -9.70 2.23 15.07
CA GLU A 109 -8.38 1.80 14.60
C GLU A 109 -8.07 2.39 13.21
N VAL A 110 -9.05 2.48 12.31
CA VAL A 110 -8.92 3.16 11.01
C VAL A 110 -8.50 4.61 11.20
N GLU A 111 -9.21 5.38 12.04
CA GLU A 111 -8.88 6.78 12.27
C GLU A 111 -7.50 6.94 12.93
N ARG A 112 -7.15 6.04 13.86
CA ARG A 112 -5.81 6.03 14.46
C ARG A 112 -4.72 5.82 13.40
N VAL A 113 -4.88 4.85 12.50
CA VAL A 113 -3.90 4.57 11.45
C VAL A 113 -3.86 5.71 10.43
N ARG A 114 -5.01 6.24 10.03
CA ARG A 114 -5.13 7.41 9.16
C ARG A 114 -4.36 8.61 9.73
N ALA A 115 -4.61 8.97 10.99
CA ALA A 115 -3.92 10.06 11.65
C ALA A 115 -2.40 9.86 11.67
N GLU A 116 -1.91 8.64 11.92
CA GLU A 116 -0.49 8.33 11.88
C GLU A 116 0.11 8.47 10.46
N VAL A 117 -0.60 7.98 9.45
CA VAL A 117 -0.18 8.09 8.04
C VAL A 117 -0.11 9.56 7.61
N MET A 118 -1.12 10.36 7.98
CA MET A 118 -1.16 11.80 7.71
C MET A 118 0.01 12.55 8.36
N ILE A 119 0.38 12.19 9.61
CA ILE A 119 1.52 12.79 10.31
C ILE A 119 2.85 12.45 9.62
N LYS A 120 3.03 11.19 9.18
CA LYS A 120 4.27 10.76 8.54
C LYS A 120 4.40 11.26 7.11
N GLY A 121 3.30 11.32 6.37
CA GLY A 121 3.24 11.80 4.98
C GLY A 121 3.94 10.92 3.93
N ASP A 122 4.88 10.05 4.33
CA ASP A 122 5.70 9.25 3.39
C ASP A 122 4.88 8.36 2.45
N ARG A 123 3.81 7.76 2.95
CA ARG A 123 2.91 6.89 2.18
C ARG A 123 1.92 7.65 1.29
N LEU A 124 1.83 8.97 1.46
CA LEU A 124 1.01 9.86 0.66
C LEU A 124 1.83 10.65 -0.36
N ALA A 125 3.15 10.64 -0.20
CA ALA A 125 4.07 11.26 -1.12
C ALA A 125 4.06 10.52 -2.46
N GLY A 126 3.98 11.27 -3.57
CA GLY A 126 3.98 10.71 -4.92
C GLY A 126 5.14 9.76 -5.21
N ARG A 127 6.30 9.96 -4.55
CA ARG A 127 7.45 9.05 -4.65
C ARG A 127 7.10 7.60 -4.26
N HIS A 128 6.24 7.44 -3.25
CA HIS A 128 5.77 6.13 -2.80
C HIS A 128 4.83 5.52 -3.84
N VAL A 129 3.94 6.34 -4.41
CA VAL A 129 3.00 5.91 -5.47
C VAL A 129 3.75 5.47 -6.73
N ALA A 130 4.76 6.22 -7.15
CA ALA A 130 5.61 5.84 -8.28
C ALA A 130 6.31 4.49 -8.02
N ALA A 131 6.88 4.30 -6.82
CA ALA A 131 7.51 3.03 -6.43
C ALA A 131 6.50 1.87 -6.37
N LEU A 132 5.28 2.12 -5.89
CA LEU A 132 4.18 1.16 -5.85
C LEU A 132 3.79 0.70 -7.25
N VAL A 133 3.59 1.64 -8.19
CA VAL A 133 3.27 1.34 -9.60
C VAL A 133 4.39 0.53 -10.25
N THR A 134 5.65 0.96 -10.10
CA THR A 134 6.81 0.24 -10.63
C THR A 134 6.87 -1.20 -10.10
N THR A 135 6.66 -1.38 -8.78
CA THR A 135 6.68 -2.70 -8.15
C THR A 135 5.55 -3.59 -8.69
N CYS A 136 4.33 -3.06 -8.82
CA CYS A 136 3.18 -3.81 -9.33
C CYS A 136 3.36 -4.18 -10.82
N ALA A 137 3.93 -3.27 -11.62
CA ALA A 137 4.26 -3.52 -13.01
C ALA A 137 5.30 -4.64 -13.15
N LEU A 138 6.37 -4.61 -12.35
CA LEU A 138 7.41 -5.65 -12.36
C LEU A 138 6.88 -7.01 -11.91
N LEU A 139 6.09 -7.05 -10.84
CA LEU A 139 5.52 -8.29 -10.30
C LEU A 139 4.32 -8.81 -11.09
N ASN A 140 3.82 -8.04 -12.05
CA ASN A 140 2.61 -8.31 -12.82
C ASN A 140 1.39 -8.63 -11.92
N ARG A 141 1.27 -7.91 -10.80
CA ARG A 141 0.15 -8.02 -9.85
C ARG A 141 -0.01 -6.72 -9.06
N GLY A 142 -1.25 -6.38 -8.72
CA GLY A 142 -1.55 -5.27 -7.82
C GLY A 142 -1.30 -5.59 -6.34
N PRO A 143 -1.45 -4.59 -5.45
CA PRO A 143 -1.44 -4.79 -4.01
C PRO A 143 -2.52 -5.80 -3.57
N ASP A 144 -2.26 -6.59 -2.52
CA ASP A 144 -3.24 -7.54 -2.01
C ASP A 144 -4.12 -6.87 -0.96
N TRP A 145 -5.34 -6.48 -1.33
CA TRP A 145 -6.31 -5.79 -0.47
C TRP A 145 -7.17 -6.72 0.38
N ARG A 146 -6.99 -8.04 0.23
CA ARG A 146 -7.81 -9.03 0.94
C ARG A 146 -7.56 -8.95 2.43
N ALA A 147 -8.64 -8.94 3.19
CA ALA A 147 -8.60 -8.80 4.63
C ALA A 147 -9.59 -9.76 5.28
N THR A 148 -9.21 -10.33 6.42
CA THR A 148 -10.11 -11.13 7.26
C THR A 148 -10.60 -10.27 8.41
N ARG A 149 -11.93 -10.20 8.60
CA ARG A 149 -12.54 -9.45 9.70
C ARG A 149 -11.98 -9.95 11.05
N PRO A 150 -11.44 -9.07 11.90
CA PRO A 150 -10.99 -9.46 13.23
C PRO A 150 -12.19 -9.82 14.11
N ARG A 151 -11.98 -10.74 15.06
CA ARG A 151 -12.96 -10.95 16.12
C ARG A 151 -12.89 -9.81 17.13
N GLU A 152 -14.03 -9.47 17.69
CA GLU A 152 -14.10 -8.59 18.86
C GLU A 152 -14.04 -9.44 20.13
N ALA A 153 -13.15 -9.07 21.04
CA ALA A 153 -12.96 -9.76 22.30
C ALA A 153 -13.13 -8.78 23.46
N MET A 154 -13.75 -9.23 24.55
CA MET A 154 -13.74 -8.47 25.78
C MET A 154 -12.31 -8.34 26.30
N VAL A 155 -11.96 -7.16 26.82
CA VAL A 155 -10.66 -6.97 27.46
C VAL A 155 -10.58 -7.88 28.68
N ALA A 156 -9.58 -8.78 28.67
CA ALA A 156 -9.39 -9.78 29.70
C ALA A 156 -8.17 -9.49 30.59
N ASP A 157 -8.12 -10.14 31.75
CA ASP A 157 -6.93 -10.17 32.61
C ASP A 157 -5.92 -11.24 32.14
N LYS A 158 -4.85 -11.44 32.92
CA LYS A 158 -3.81 -12.42 32.60
C LYS A 158 -4.31 -13.86 32.59
N ASP A 159 -5.42 -14.12 33.27
CA ASP A 159 -6.06 -15.44 33.39
C ASP A 159 -7.26 -15.59 32.43
N ASN A 160 -7.38 -14.68 31.45
CA ASN A 160 -8.43 -14.63 30.44
C ASN A 160 -9.84 -14.37 30.99
N ASN A 161 -9.97 -13.81 32.20
CA ASN A 161 -11.27 -13.40 32.74
C ASN A 161 -11.65 -12.00 32.26
N PRO A 162 -12.92 -11.75 31.89
CA PRO A 162 -13.37 -10.41 31.48
C PRO A 162 -13.15 -9.36 32.57
N ARG A 163 -12.46 -8.27 32.22
CA ARG A 163 -12.22 -7.16 33.12
C ARG A 163 -13.43 -6.25 33.22
N TRP A 164 -13.62 -5.72 34.42
CA TRP A 164 -14.59 -4.68 34.71
C TRP A 164 -13.88 -3.35 34.87
N PHE A 165 -14.49 -2.31 34.32
CA PHE A 165 -13.97 -0.95 34.37
C PHE A 165 -15.00 -0.06 35.06
N CYS A 166 -14.56 0.88 35.89
CA CYS A 166 -15.44 1.92 36.42
C CYS A 166 -14.76 3.29 36.38
N GLN A 167 -15.54 4.30 36.03
CA GLN A 167 -15.09 5.69 36.13
C GLN A 167 -15.13 6.15 37.58
N LYS A 168 -14.05 6.79 38.02
CA LYS A 168 -13.92 7.40 39.35
C LYS A 168 -13.40 8.81 39.20
N THR A 169 -14.13 9.77 39.77
CA THR A 169 -13.64 11.14 39.89
C THR A 169 -12.63 11.21 41.03
N SER A 170 -11.42 11.69 40.74
CA SER A 170 -10.37 11.97 41.70
C SER A 170 -10.02 13.45 41.68
N LYS A 171 -9.38 13.95 42.74
CA LYS A 171 -8.84 15.32 42.79
C LYS A 171 -7.32 15.27 42.74
N ASP A 172 -6.72 16.18 41.99
CA ASP A 172 -5.27 16.36 41.99
C ASP A 172 -4.80 17.15 43.24
N ALA A 173 -3.49 17.31 43.40
CA ALA A 173 -2.91 18.10 44.48
C ALA A 173 -3.29 19.59 44.44
N PHE A 174 -3.79 20.07 43.30
CA PHE A 174 -4.24 21.45 43.08
C PHE A 174 -5.77 21.60 43.19
N GLY A 175 -6.49 20.55 43.60
CA GLY A 175 -7.94 20.54 43.79
C GLY A 175 -8.78 20.40 42.51
N ARG A 176 -8.17 20.24 41.33
CA ARG A 176 -8.88 20.00 40.07
C ARG A 176 -9.38 18.57 40.02
N SER A 177 -10.63 18.41 39.65
CA SER A 177 -11.27 17.10 39.54
C SER A 177 -11.01 16.51 38.15
N TYR A 178 -10.57 15.26 38.10
CA TYR A 178 -10.38 14.51 36.86
C TYR A 178 -10.98 13.11 36.97
N THR A 179 -11.52 12.61 35.87
CA THR A 179 -12.11 11.27 35.81
C THR A 179 -11.06 10.29 35.34
N ILE A 180 -10.82 9.25 36.14
CA ILE A 180 -9.97 8.12 35.76
C ILE A 180 -10.78 6.85 35.68
N GLU A 181 -10.37 5.99 34.78
CA GLU A 181 -10.83 4.62 34.75
C GLU A 181 -10.03 3.77 35.74
N THR A 182 -10.74 2.99 36.56
CA THR A 182 -10.16 2.11 37.58
C THR A 182 -10.77 0.71 37.50
N ASP A 183 -10.24 -0.23 38.28
CA ASP A 183 -10.77 -1.60 38.37
C ASP A 183 -12.21 -1.59 38.90
N GLY A 184 -13.13 -1.98 38.04
CA GLY A 184 -14.56 -2.09 38.31
C GLY A 184 -14.92 -3.37 39.07
N PHE A 185 -13.99 -4.28 39.31
CA PHE A 185 -14.24 -5.51 40.06
C PHE A 185 -13.92 -5.34 41.53
N ASP A 186 -14.87 -5.65 42.42
CA ASP A 186 -14.60 -5.71 43.86
C ASP A 186 -14.15 -7.13 44.24
N ARG A 187 -12.85 -7.28 44.54
CA ARG A 187 -12.25 -8.56 44.94
C ARG A 187 -12.82 -9.12 46.23
N ARG A 188 -13.33 -8.27 47.13
CA ARG A 188 -13.88 -8.71 48.43
C ARG A 188 -15.26 -9.33 48.24
N THR A 189 -16.12 -8.68 47.46
CA THR A 189 -17.50 -9.16 47.21
C THR A 189 -17.61 -10.07 45.99
N ARG A 190 -16.53 -10.24 45.22
CA ARG A 190 -16.45 -10.96 43.95
C ARG A 190 -17.52 -10.52 42.95
N LYS A 191 -17.90 -9.24 42.98
CA LYS A 191 -18.95 -8.65 42.16
C LYS A 191 -18.46 -7.38 41.46
N PRO A 192 -19.03 -7.02 40.30
CA PRO A 192 -18.78 -5.73 39.70
C PRO A 192 -19.30 -4.61 40.61
N ARG A 193 -18.54 -3.51 40.68
CA ARG A 193 -18.96 -2.27 41.33
C ARG A 193 -20.18 -1.68 40.60
N ARG A 194 -20.97 -0.88 41.32
CA ARG A 194 -22.09 -0.15 40.71
C ARG A 194 -21.56 0.79 39.62
N GLY A 195 -22.13 0.69 38.42
CA GLY A 195 -21.68 1.45 37.25
C GLY A 195 -20.43 0.89 36.57
N ALA A 196 -19.99 -0.32 36.93
CA ALA A 196 -18.94 -0.98 36.19
C ALA A 196 -19.45 -1.44 34.81
N TYR A 197 -18.61 -1.28 33.79
CA TYR A 197 -18.88 -1.68 32.42
C TYR A 197 -17.75 -2.56 31.88
N ARG A 198 -17.99 -3.13 30.70
CA ARG A 198 -17.02 -3.95 29.97
C ARG A 198 -16.51 -3.18 28.76
N LYS A 199 -15.26 -3.45 28.39
CA LYS A 199 -14.63 -2.95 27.17
C LYS A 199 -14.38 -4.09 26.21
N TYR A 200 -14.38 -3.74 24.94
CA TYR A 200 -14.02 -4.62 23.85
C TYR A 200 -12.75 -4.10 23.18
N GLN A 201 -12.05 -5.00 22.52
CA GLN A 201 -10.88 -4.74 21.71
C GLN A 201 -10.89 -5.68 20.50
N LEU A 202 -10.18 -5.30 19.44
CA LEU A 202 -9.93 -6.22 18.34
C LEU A 202 -8.97 -7.33 18.82
N ALA A 203 -9.31 -8.58 18.52
CA ALA A 203 -8.49 -9.74 18.89
C ALA A 203 -7.15 -9.78 18.13
N SER A 204 -7.10 -9.12 16.98
CA SER A 204 -5.91 -8.96 16.14
C SER A 204 -5.86 -7.54 15.58
N SER A 205 -4.66 -7.02 15.34
CA SER A 205 -4.52 -5.73 14.66
C SER A 205 -4.98 -5.84 13.20
N ILE A 206 -5.70 -4.82 12.73
CA ILE A 206 -6.12 -4.67 11.33
C ILE A 206 -5.26 -3.64 10.57
N ARG A 207 -4.17 -3.17 11.17
CA ARG A 207 -3.31 -2.15 10.56
C ARG A 207 -2.82 -2.53 9.17
N GLY A 208 -2.36 -3.76 8.98
CA GLY A 208 -1.90 -4.25 7.68
C GLY A 208 -3.01 -4.11 6.64
N ALA A 209 -4.17 -4.69 6.91
CA ALA A 209 -5.34 -4.60 6.04
C ALA A 209 -5.77 -3.15 5.71
N ILE A 210 -5.66 -2.22 6.67
CA ILE A 210 -5.94 -0.79 6.42
C ILE A 210 -4.97 -0.24 5.37
N LEU A 211 -3.67 -0.50 5.55
CA LEU A 211 -2.63 -0.03 4.65
C LEU A 211 -2.73 -0.68 3.28
N ASP A 212 -3.08 -1.97 3.23
CA ASP A 212 -3.20 -2.72 1.99
C ASP A 212 -4.36 -2.19 1.11
N ARG A 213 -5.53 -1.91 1.72
CA ARG A 213 -6.66 -1.28 1.02
C ARG A 213 -6.37 0.15 0.58
N MET A 214 -5.62 0.90 1.39
CA MET A 214 -5.12 2.22 1.00
C MET A 214 -4.20 2.13 -0.22
N GLU A 215 -3.19 1.26 -0.19
CA GLU A 215 -2.26 1.08 -1.31
C GLU A 215 -3.00 0.64 -2.59
N TRP A 216 -4.01 -0.22 -2.47
CA TRP A 216 -4.88 -0.57 -3.60
C TRP A 216 -5.54 0.67 -4.23
N GLN A 217 -6.19 1.50 -3.41
CA GLN A 217 -6.85 2.73 -3.87
C GLN A 217 -5.86 3.72 -4.52
N GLN A 218 -4.67 3.87 -3.92
CA GLN A 218 -3.60 4.70 -4.48
C GLN A 218 -3.12 4.16 -5.83
N TRP A 219 -2.92 2.85 -5.94
CA TRP A 219 -2.48 2.19 -7.17
C TRP A 219 -3.51 2.34 -8.30
N GLN A 220 -4.78 2.06 -8.03
CA GLN A 220 -5.88 2.23 -8.98
C GLN A 220 -6.02 3.70 -9.44
N SER A 221 -5.91 4.65 -8.50
CA SER A 221 -5.95 6.09 -8.84
C SER A 221 -4.76 6.50 -9.71
N ALA A 222 -3.57 5.96 -9.43
CA ALA A 222 -2.39 6.20 -10.24
C ALA A 222 -2.54 5.60 -11.66
N LEU A 223 -3.08 4.39 -11.78
CA LEU A 223 -3.35 3.78 -13.09
C LEU A 223 -4.33 4.61 -13.91
N MET A 224 -5.37 5.19 -13.29
CA MET A 224 -6.29 6.10 -13.96
C MET A 224 -5.59 7.36 -14.49
N ILE A 225 -4.73 7.97 -13.68
CA ILE A 225 -3.93 9.14 -14.11
C ILE A 225 -3.03 8.76 -15.29
N LEU A 226 -2.33 7.63 -15.20
CA LEU A 226 -1.43 7.17 -16.26
C LEU A 226 -2.17 6.82 -17.55
N ALA A 227 -3.31 6.15 -17.45
CA ALA A 227 -4.14 5.82 -18.62
C ALA A 227 -4.64 7.08 -19.34
N ALA A 228 -4.91 8.15 -18.59
CA ALA A 228 -5.31 9.44 -19.16
C ALA A 228 -4.12 10.22 -19.77
N ASP A 229 -2.91 10.11 -19.21
CA ASP A 229 -1.71 10.81 -19.69
C ASP A 229 -1.02 10.13 -20.89
N LEU A 230 -1.11 8.79 -20.95
CA LEU A 230 -0.49 7.96 -21.99
C LEU A 230 -1.32 7.89 -23.27
N THR A 231 -1.59 9.06 -23.87
CA THR A 231 -2.22 9.19 -25.20
C THR A 231 -1.18 9.27 -26.33
N ASP A 232 -1.59 9.08 -27.57
CA ASP A 232 -0.74 9.30 -28.76
C ASP A 232 0.57 8.49 -28.75
N LEU A 233 0.50 7.24 -28.31
CA LEU A 233 1.61 6.29 -28.37
C LEU A 233 1.82 5.80 -29.82
N LEU A 234 3.07 5.44 -30.19
CA LEU A 234 3.41 5.08 -31.56
C LEU A 234 2.97 3.66 -31.94
N GLY A 235 3.16 2.71 -31.03
CA GLY A 235 2.88 1.28 -31.26
C GLY A 235 1.61 0.80 -30.57
N HIS A 236 1.22 1.46 -29.48
CA HIS A 236 0.18 1.00 -28.57
C HIS A 236 -1.02 1.95 -28.52
N GLU A 237 -2.16 1.42 -28.09
CA GLU A 237 -3.35 2.20 -27.75
C GLU A 237 -3.83 1.67 -26.39
N ILE A 238 -3.78 2.53 -25.37
CA ILE A 238 -4.23 2.16 -24.03
C ILE A 238 -5.76 2.05 -24.06
N MET A 239 -6.27 0.90 -23.64
CA MET A 239 -7.72 0.70 -23.51
C MET A 239 -8.29 1.60 -22.41
N PRO A 240 -9.56 2.04 -22.53
CA PRO A 240 -10.24 2.74 -21.45
C PRO A 240 -10.09 1.99 -20.13
N PHE A 241 -9.76 2.73 -19.08
CA PHE A 241 -9.54 2.19 -17.75
C PHE A 241 -10.48 2.87 -16.77
N GLU A 242 -11.27 2.06 -16.06
CA GLU A 242 -12.13 2.49 -14.96
C GLU A 242 -11.56 1.91 -13.67
N PRO A 243 -11.14 2.74 -12.70
CA PRO A 243 -10.55 2.25 -11.46
C PRO A 243 -11.62 1.57 -10.59
N ASP A 244 -11.30 0.38 -10.09
CA ASP A 244 -12.09 -0.26 -9.03
C ASP A 244 -11.42 0.01 -7.68
N LEU A 245 -11.84 1.10 -7.03
CA LEU A 245 -11.25 1.58 -5.78
C LEU A 245 -11.62 0.70 -4.57
N GLU A 246 -12.73 -0.02 -4.64
CA GLU A 246 -13.28 -0.78 -3.51
C GLU A 246 -13.85 -2.14 -3.96
N PRO A 247 -13.04 -3.03 -4.54
CA PRO A 247 -13.51 -4.33 -5.05
C PRO A 247 -14.18 -5.18 -3.95
N TRP A 248 -13.72 -5.02 -2.70
CA TRP A 248 -14.28 -5.67 -1.52
C TRP A 248 -15.72 -5.26 -1.18
N ALA A 249 -16.18 -4.07 -1.61
CA ALA A 249 -17.55 -3.61 -1.34
C ALA A 249 -18.60 -4.41 -2.13
N HIS A 250 -18.18 -5.20 -3.12
CA HIS A 250 -19.07 -5.97 -3.99
C HIS A 250 -18.91 -7.48 -3.85
N GLU A 251 -17.80 -7.98 -3.28
CA GLU A 251 -17.54 -9.42 -3.16
C GLU A 251 -18.58 -10.17 -2.29
N GLU A 252 -19.13 -9.57 -1.23
CA GLU A 252 -20.11 -10.25 -0.36
C GLU A 252 -21.42 -10.62 -1.09
N LYS A 253 -21.84 -9.86 -2.11
CA LYS A 253 -23.04 -10.19 -2.90
C LYS A 253 -22.89 -11.48 -3.72
N SER A 254 -21.66 -11.88 -4.00
CA SER A 254 -21.35 -13.06 -4.84
C SER A 254 -21.42 -14.36 -4.05
N ILE A 255 -21.19 -14.31 -2.73
CA ILE A 255 -21.15 -15.50 -1.86
C ILE A 255 -22.57 -15.88 -1.38
N GLU A 256 -23.51 -14.94 -1.34
CA GLU A 256 -24.92 -15.23 -0.99
C GLU A 256 -25.75 -15.86 -2.13
N ILE A 257 -25.22 -15.94 -3.36
CA ILE A 257 -25.92 -16.48 -4.55
C ILE A 257 -25.38 -17.87 -4.96
N ALA A 258 -24.38 -18.42 -4.26
CA ALA A 258 -23.78 -19.73 -4.55
C ALA A 258 -24.27 -20.85 -3.62
#